data_AF-A0A3N0X6R7-F1
#
_entry.id   AF-A0A3N0X6R7-F1
#
_cell.length_a   1.000
_cell.length_b   1.000
_cell.length_c   1.000
_cell.angle_alpha   90.00
_cell.angle_beta   90.00
_cell.angle_gamma   90.00
#
_symmetry.space_group_name_H-M   'P 1'
#
loop_
_entity.id
_entity.type
_entity.pdbx_description
1 polymer ?
#
loop_
_entity_poly.entity_id
_entity_poly.type
_entity_poly.pdbx_seq_one_letter_code
_entity_poly.pdbx_strand_id
1 'polypeptide(L)'
;MAKIVSSQHITGEKGVVKFSSFCVNHSPYLIFREESKNDFGIDGEVELTSVNEDNKIEATGQILKIQLKSTVKGGSYIVDENDDSFKFVAQKNDIDYWNKHVLPVILVVYIEREDKLYAKTVDKTLGTNKNSLKISFDKKLNLT
;
A
#
# COMPACT_ATOMS: atom_id res chain seq x y z
N MET A 1 -24.54 -3.59 26.87
CA MET A 1 -23.54 -2.77 26.16
C MET A 1 -23.51 -3.20 24.70
N ALA A 2 -23.56 -2.26 23.76
CA ALA A 2 -23.42 -2.57 22.34
C ALA A 2 -21.95 -2.88 22.00
N LYS A 3 -21.71 -3.74 21.03
CA LYS A 3 -20.37 -3.94 20.44
C LYS A 3 -20.04 -2.72 19.59
N ILE A 4 -18.84 -2.16 19.75
CA ILE A 4 -18.40 -0.96 19.02
C ILE A 4 -17.45 -1.41 17.90
N VAL A 5 -17.78 -1.05 16.66
CA VAL A 5 -16.87 -1.19 15.52
C VAL A 5 -15.93 0.01 15.51
N SER A 6 -14.62 -0.22 15.39
CA SER A 6 -13.66 0.89 15.36
C SER A 6 -13.74 1.62 14.01
N SER A 7 -13.68 2.95 14.04
CA SER A 7 -13.60 3.76 12.82
C SER A 7 -12.33 3.45 12.01
N GLN A 8 -11.24 3.08 12.68
CA GLN A 8 -9.99 2.65 12.06
C GLN A 8 -10.19 1.39 11.21
N HIS A 9 -10.95 0.42 11.69
CA HIS A 9 -11.28 -0.78 10.91
C HIS A 9 -12.05 -0.40 9.64
N ILE A 10 -13.08 0.45 9.76
CA ILE A 10 -13.86 0.93 8.60
C ILE A 10 -12.98 1.66 7.58
N THR A 11 -12.08 2.55 8.03
CA THR A 11 -11.14 3.25 7.14
C THR A 11 -10.12 2.29 6.50
N GLY A 12 -9.69 1.26 7.22
CA GLY A 12 -8.87 0.17 6.68
C GLY A 12 -9.56 -0.51 5.49
N GLU A 13 -10.77 -1.01 5.71
CA GLU A 13 -11.60 -1.67 4.68
C GLU A 13 -11.82 -0.79 3.45
N LYS A 14 -12.10 0.51 3.64
CA LYS A 14 -12.25 1.46 2.52
C LYS A 14 -10.99 1.53 1.65
N GLY A 15 -9.81 1.50 2.26
CA GLY A 15 -8.56 1.52 1.51
C GLY A 15 -8.33 0.24 0.71
N VAL A 16 -8.64 -0.93 1.28
CA VAL A 16 -8.58 -2.22 0.58
C VAL A 16 -9.53 -2.22 -0.62
N VAL A 17 -10.77 -1.77 -0.43
CA VAL A 17 -11.76 -1.65 -1.51
C VAL A 17 -11.28 -0.70 -2.61
N LYS A 18 -10.74 0.47 -2.24
CA LYS A 18 -10.21 1.45 -3.20
C LYS A 18 -9.04 0.87 -3.99
N PHE A 19 -8.12 0.15 -3.34
CA PHE A 19 -6.98 -0.47 -3.99
C PHE A 19 -7.38 -1.62 -4.91
N SER A 20 -8.30 -2.48 -4.47
CA SER A 20 -8.90 -3.53 -5.30
C SER A 20 -9.54 -2.94 -6.56
N SER A 21 -10.32 -1.87 -6.42
CA SER A 21 -10.91 -1.14 -7.55
C SER A 21 -9.84 -0.58 -8.50
N PHE A 22 -8.76 0.01 -7.97
CA PHE A 22 -7.63 0.44 -8.79
C PHE A 22 -7.04 -0.73 -9.60
N CYS A 23 -6.79 -1.88 -8.97
CA CYS A 23 -6.20 -3.05 -9.62
C CYS A 23 -7.10 -3.62 -10.74
N VAL A 24 -8.41 -3.68 -10.51
CA VAL A 24 -9.40 -4.16 -11.50
C VAL A 24 -9.48 -3.22 -12.72
N ASN A 25 -9.34 -1.91 -12.50
CA ASN A 25 -9.44 -0.91 -13.56
C ASN A 25 -8.09 -0.55 -14.20
N HIS A 26 -6.98 -1.08 -13.68
CA HIS A 26 -5.65 -0.84 -14.25
C HIS A 26 -5.53 -1.53 -15.63
N SER A 27 -4.75 -0.93 -16.53
CA SER A 27 -4.46 -1.49 -17.84
C SER A 27 -2.94 -1.61 -18.03
N PRO A 28 -2.38 -2.83 -18.12
CA PRO A 28 -3.06 -4.12 -18.08
C PRO A 28 -3.58 -4.48 -16.68
N TYR A 29 -4.62 -5.32 -16.58
CA TYR A 29 -5.27 -5.70 -15.31
C TYR A 29 -4.27 -6.16 -14.24
N LEU A 30 -4.46 -5.77 -12.97
CA LEU A 30 -3.62 -6.26 -11.87
C LEU A 30 -4.38 -7.29 -11.04
N ILE A 31 -3.80 -8.47 -10.85
CA ILE A 31 -4.45 -9.52 -10.07
C ILE A 31 -4.12 -9.31 -8.58
N PHE A 32 -5.02 -8.65 -7.86
CA PHE A 32 -4.89 -8.44 -6.42
C PHE A 32 -5.53 -9.58 -5.61
N ARG A 33 -4.80 -10.08 -4.62
CA ARG A 33 -5.26 -11.06 -3.63
C ARG A 33 -5.00 -10.51 -2.23
N GLU A 34 -6.08 -10.25 -1.50
CA GLU A 34 -6.03 -9.81 -0.10
C GLU A 34 -5.68 -10.97 0.85
N GLU A 35 -4.84 -10.70 1.84
CA GLU A 35 -4.53 -11.65 2.92
C GLU A 35 -5.49 -11.45 4.09
N SER A 36 -6.48 -12.33 4.22
CA SER A 36 -7.58 -12.19 5.18
C SER A 36 -7.29 -12.70 6.61
N LYS A 37 -6.08 -13.23 6.90
CA LYS A 37 -5.74 -13.83 8.20
C LYS A 37 -4.26 -13.67 8.55
N ASN A 38 -3.98 -13.28 9.80
CA ASN A 38 -2.62 -13.21 10.40
C ASN A 38 -1.64 -12.33 9.61
N ASP A 39 -2.07 -11.13 9.22
CA ASP A 39 -1.28 -10.13 8.53
C ASP A 39 -0.31 -9.43 9.50
N PHE A 40 0.90 -9.94 9.62
CA PHE A 40 1.98 -9.30 10.40
C PHE A 40 2.59 -8.09 9.67
N GLY A 41 1.78 -7.30 8.96
CA GLY A 41 2.22 -6.14 8.17
C GLY A 41 2.21 -6.32 6.65
N ILE A 42 1.55 -7.35 6.11
CA ILE A 42 1.28 -7.47 4.68
C ILE A 42 -0.20 -7.80 4.51
N ASP A 43 -0.91 -6.93 3.79
CA ASP A 43 -2.35 -6.97 3.62
C ASP A 43 -2.76 -7.72 2.33
N GLY A 44 -1.78 -8.04 1.47
CA GLY A 44 -2.04 -8.82 0.26
C GLY A 44 -0.87 -8.91 -0.70
N GLU A 45 -1.16 -9.37 -1.91
CA GLU A 45 -0.22 -9.48 -3.01
C GLU A 45 -0.86 -9.09 -4.35
N VAL A 46 -0.03 -8.55 -5.25
CA VAL A 46 -0.41 -8.25 -6.63
C VAL A 46 0.47 -9.08 -7.55
N GLU A 47 -0.16 -9.82 -8.46
CA GLU A 47 0.52 -10.39 -9.61
C GLU A 47 0.37 -9.47 -10.81
N LEU A 48 1.51 -9.13 -11.43
CA LEU A 48 1.55 -8.32 -12.64
C LEU A 48 1.08 -9.14 -13.84
N THR A 49 0.39 -8.47 -14.76
CA THR A 49 0.00 -9.05 -16.05
C THR A 49 0.65 -8.30 -17.20
N SER A 50 0.70 -8.93 -18.37
CA SER A 50 1.11 -8.34 -19.63
C SER A 50 0.03 -8.54 -20.69
N VAL A 51 0.10 -7.74 -21.76
CA VAL A 51 -0.66 -7.98 -22.99
C VAL A 51 0.25 -8.71 -23.96
N ASN A 52 -0.17 -9.89 -24.40
CA ASN A 52 0.59 -10.68 -25.37
C ASN A 52 0.30 -10.25 -26.82
N GLU A 53 0.96 -10.92 -27.78
CA GLU A 53 0.85 -10.61 -29.22
C GLU A 53 -0.59 -10.73 -29.77
N ASP A 54 -1.45 -11.54 -29.12
CA ASP A 54 -2.87 -11.71 -29.47
C ASP A 54 -3.79 -10.64 -28.83
N ASN A 55 -3.23 -9.61 -28.18
CA ASN A 55 -3.97 -8.65 -27.35
C ASN A 55 -4.72 -9.30 -26.17
N LYS A 56 -4.25 -10.43 -25.64
CA LYS A 56 -4.82 -11.07 -24.44
C LYS A 56 -3.99 -10.74 -23.21
N ILE A 57 -4.65 -10.65 -22.07
CA ILE A 57 -4.01 -10.45 -20.77
C ILE A 57 -3.49 -11.80 -20.27
N GLU A 58 -2.20 -11.87 -19.94
CA GLU A 58 -1.54 -13.05 -19.39
C GLU A 58 -0.92 -12.75 -18.03
N ALA A 59 -0.99 -13.73 -17.13
CA ALA A 59 -0.34 -13.66 -15.83
C ALA A 59 1.17 -13.86 -15.99
N THR A 60 1.99 -13.00 -15.38
CA THR A 60 3.45 -13.03 -15.56
C THR A 60 4.20 -13.87 -14.51
N GLY A 61 3.53 -14.27 -13.42
CA GLY A 61 4.17 -14.86 -12.25
C GLY A 61 5.02 -13.87 -11.43
N GLN A 62 5.10 -12.60 -11.82
CA GLN A 62 5.79 -11.56 -11.05
C GLN A 62 4.88 -11.05 -9.93
N ILE A 63 5.21 -11.39 -8.70
CA ILE A 63 4.41 -11.09 -7.51
C ILE A 63 5.07 -10.01 -6.66
N LEU A 64 4.28 -9.01 -6.29
CA LEU A 64 4.62 -7.95 -5.35
C LEU A 64 3.79 -8.12 -4.08
N LYS A 65 4.37 -7.89 -2.90
CA LYS A 65 3.61 -7.84 -1.65
C LYS A 65 3.17 -6.43 -1.33
N ILE A 66 2.00 -6.31 -0.72
CA ILE A 66 1.35 -5.04 -0.46
C ILE A 66 1.20 -4.86 1.04
N GLN A 67 1.75 -3.77 1.58
CA GLN A 67 1.29 -3.21 2.85
C GLN A 67 0.42 -2.00 2.54
N LEU A 68 -0.84 -2.03 2.95
CA LEU A 68 -1.82 -0.98 2.81
C LEU A 68 -2.03 -0.26 4.14
N LYS A 69 -1.94 1.08 4.13
CA LYS A 69 -2.24 1.93 5.29
C LYS A 69 -3.26 3.00 4.91
N SER A 70 -4.36 3.06 5.64
CA SER A 70 -5.49 3.96 5.34
C SER A 70 -5.68 5.01 6.41
N THR A 71 -5.81 6.29 6.04
CA THR A 71 -6.00 7.36 7.02
C THR A 71 -6.98 8.43 6.56
N VAL A 72 -7.71 9.02 7.53
CA VAL A 72 -8.66 10.10 7.26
C VAL A 72 -7.97 11.46 7.15
N LYS A 73 -7.16 11.85 8.16
CA LYS A 73 -6.66 13.24 8.32
C LYS A 73 -5.13 13.37 8.39
N GLY A 74 -4.40 12.35 7.92
CA GLY A 74 -2.95 12.28 8.10
C GLY A 74 -2.64 11.78 9.51
N GLY A 75 -2.99 10.51 9.76
CA GLY A 75 -2.89 9.86 11.07
C GLY A 75 -1.46 9.79 11.61
N SER A 76 -1.24 8.96 12.65
CA SER A 76 0.04 8.90 13.38
C SER A 76 1.29 8.64 12.52
N TYR A 77 1.12 8.14 11.29
CA TYR A 77 2.20 7.84 10.37
C TYR A 77 2.30 8.79 9.18
N ILE A 78 1.48 9.84 9.03
CA ILE A 78 1.68 10.86 7.99
C ILE A 78 2.17 12.15 8.66
N VAL A 79 3.28 12.69 8.16
CA VAL A 79 3.91 13.92 8.66
C VAL A 79 4.40 14.79 7.51
N ASP A 80 4.75 16.03 7.83
CA ASP A 80 5.30 17.02 6.88
C ASP A 80 4.43 17.18 5.61
N GLU A 81 3.10 17.07 5.78
CA GLU A 81 2.14 17.15 4.68
C GLU A 81 1.91 18.61 4.22
N ASN A 82 1.89 18.80 2.91
CA ASN A 82 1.59 20.04 2.20
C ASN A 82 0.82 19.72 0.90
N ASP A 83 0.60 20.75 0.08
CA ASP A 83 -0.20 20.63 -1.15
C ASP A 83 0.45 19.72 -2.21
N ASP A 84 1.78 19.60 -2.21
CA ASP A 84 2.52 18.81 -3.20
C ASP A 84 2.99 17.45 -2.69
N SER A 85 3.08 17.25 -1.37
CA SER A 85 3.76 16.06 -0.81
C SER A 85 3.35 15.74 0.62
N PHE A 86 3.66 14.51 1.04
CA PHE A 86 3.63 14.10 2.44
C PHE A 86 4.72 13.07 2.72
N LYS A 87 4.99 12.77 4.00
CA LYS A 87 5.90 11.70 4.40
C LYS A 87 5.21 10.66 5.26
N PHE A 88 5.41 9.39 4.93
CA PHE A 88 5.01 8.27 5.77
C PHE A 88 6.12 7.93 6.78
N VAL A 89 5.79 7.75 8.05
CA VAL A 89 6.72 7.36 9.12
C VAL A 89 6.64 5.86 9.34
N ALA A 90 7.58 5.12 8.73
CA ALA A 90 7.74 3.68 8.97
C ALA A 90 8.49 3.43 10.28
N GLN A 91 8.00 2.50 11.08
CA GLN A 91 8.68 2.10 12.32
C GLN A 91 9.73 1.02 12.03
N LYS A 92 10.70 0.87 12.92
CA LYS A 92 11.77 -0.13 12.79
C LYS A 92 11.24 -1.54 12.52
N ASN A 93 10.15 -1.95 13.17
CA ASN A 93 9.58 -3.28 12.97
C ASN A 93 9.07 -3.48 11.54
N ASP A 94 8.40 -2.47 10.96
CA ASP A 94 7.94 -2.52 9.57
C ASP A 94 9.13 -2.61 8.61
N ILE A 95 10.14 -1.76 8.82
CA ILE A 95 11.36 -1.71 8.00
C ILE A 95 12.11 -3.04 8.06
N ASP A 96 12.35 -3.58 9.26
CA ASP A 96 13.02 -4.85 9.46
C ASP A 96 12.22 -6.00 8.83
N TYR A 97 10.90 -5.94 8.86
CA TYR A 97 10.03 -6.94 8.24
C TYR A 97 10.11 -6.87 6.71
N TRP A 98 10.00 -5.67 6.12
CA TRP A 98 10.14 -5.46 4.67
C TRP A 98 11.52 -5.88 4.15
N ASN A 99 12.60 -5.56 4.88
CA ASN A 99 13.97 -5.93 4.52
C ASN A 99 14.20 -7.46 4.51
N LYS A 100 13.50 -8.20 5.39
CA LYS A 100 13.53 -9.67 5.42
C LYS A 100 12.67 -10.31 4.34
N HIS A 101 11.72 -9.56 3.77
CA HIS A 101 10.80 -10.11 2.78
C HIS A 101 11.57 -10.47 1.49
N VAL A 102 11.36 -11.70 1.00
CA VAL A 102 12.05 -12.19 -0.21
C VAL A 102 11.54 -11.44 -1.43
N LEU A 103 10.22 -11.33 -1.58
CA LEU A 103 9.58 -10.56 -2.65
C LEU A 103 9.61 -9.04 -2.36
N PRO A 104 9.60 -8.18 -3.39
CA PRO A 104 9.46 -6.74 -3.21
C PRO A 104 8.17 -6.38 -2.47
N VAL A 105 8.26 -5.42 -1.56
CA VAL A 105 7.11 -4.87 -0.85
C VAL A 105 6.78 -3.50 -1.41
N ILE A 106 5.50 -3.24 -1.66
CA ILE A 106 4.94 -1.95 -2.02
C ILE A 106 4.15 -1.44 -0.83
N LEU A 107 4.52 -0.25 -0.35
CA LEU A 107 3.72 0.48 0.61
C LEU A 107 2.67 1.29 -0.16
N VAL A 108 1.40 0.97 0.10
CA VAL A 108 0.23 1.68 -0.43
C VAL A 108 -0.38 2.51 0.70
N VAL A 109 -0.58 3.80 0.46
CA VAL A 109 -1.21 4.73 1.40
C VAL A 109 -2.51 5.23 0.79
N TYR A 110 -3.63 5.00 1.49
CA TYR A 110 -4.93 5.57 1.15
C TYR A 110 -5.22 6.77 2.05
N ILE A 111 -5.47 7.93 1.44
CA ILE A 111 -5.90 9.14 2.14
C ILE A 111 -7.39 9.37 1.86
N GLU A 112 -8.24 8.99 2.81
CA GLU A 112 -9.71 8.92 2.64
C GLU A 112 -10.34 10.29 2.34
N ARG A 113 -9.87 11.37 3.00
CA ARG A 113 -10.43 12.71 2.77
C ARG A 113 -10.18 13.25 1.35
N GLU A 114 -9.15 12.75 0.68
CA GLU A 114 -8.79 13.12 -0.70
C GLU A 114 -9.31 12.05 -1.68
N ASP A 115 -9.73 10.89 -1.16
CA ASP A 115 -10.05 9.67 -1.89
C ASP A 115 -8.94 9.25 -2.89
N LYS A 116 -7.67 9.41 -2.47
CA LYS A 116 -6.48 9.14 -3.27
C LYS A 116 -5.64 8.00 -2.72
N LEU A 117 -5.08 7.22 -3.65
CA LEU A 117 -4.08 6.19 -3.37
C LEU A 117 -2.69 6.66 -3.80
N TYR A 118 -1.69 6.30 -3.01
CA TYR A 118 -0.27 6.50 -3.29
C TYR A 118 0.47 5.20 -3.09
N ALA A 119 1.41 4.87 -3.96
CA ALA A 119 2.22 3.66 -3.82
C ALA A 119 3.71 3.95 -3.98
N LYS A 120 4.52 3.23 -3.22
CA LYS A 120 5.98 3.28 -3.36
C LYS A 120 6.60 1.95 -3.00
N THR A 121 7.58 1.53 -3.80
CA THR A 121 8.42 0.39 -3.46
C THR A 121 9.26 0.72 -2.22
N VAL A 122 9.31 -0.22 -1.29
CA VAL A 122 10.12 -0.08 -0.09
C VAL A 122 11.49 -0.70 -0.37
N ASP A 123 12.55 0.11 -0.30
CA ASP A 123 13.91 -0.31 -0.64
C ASP A 123 14.48 -1.25 0.45
N LYS A 124 15.15 -2.34 0.07
CA LYS A 124 15.77 -3.29 1.02
C LYS A 124 17.00 -2.74 1.74
N THR A 125 17.44 -1.54 1.38
CA THR A 125 18.58 -0.85 2.00
C THR A 125 18.16 0.27 2.97
N LEU A 126 16.86 0.36 3.29
CA LEU A 126 16.34 1.39 4.17
C LEU A 126 16.94 1.29 5.57
N GLY A 127 17.68 2.35 5.94
CA GLY A 127 18.43 2.56 7.19
C GLY A 127 18.07 1.67 8.37
N THR A 128 18.73 0.51 8.44
CA THR A 128 18.55 -0.53 9.47
C THR A 128 18.88 -0.07 10.90
N ASN A 129 19.60 1.06 11.02
CA ASN A 129 20.06 1.64 12.28
C ASN A 129 19.16 2.76 12.84
N LYS A 130 18.03 3.07 12.19
CA LYS A 130 17.09 4.10 12.67
C LYS A 130 15.84 3.47 13.29
N ASN A 131 15.33 4.07 14.36
CA ASN A 131 14.07 3.64 15.00
C ASN A 131 12.84 3.90 14.12
N SER A 132 12.94 4.88 13.22
CA SER A 132 11.92 5.17 12.21
C SER A 132 12.55 5.78 10.96
N LEU A 133 11.83 5.66 9.85
CA LEU A 133 12.20 6.26 8.58
C LEU A 133 11.02 7.04 8.00
N LYS A 134 11.31 8.25 7.51
CA LYS A 134 10.37 9.05 6.74
C LYS A 134 10.48 8.70 5.25
N ILE A 135 9.40 8.20 4.65
CA ILE A 135 9.29 7.87 3.23
C ILE A 135 8.45 8.96 2.56
N SER A 136 9.06 9.74 1.68
CA SER A 136 8.36 10.83 0.97
C SER A 136 7.50 10.32 -0.19
N PHE A 137 6.31 10.89 -0.31
CA PHE A 137 5.36 10.71 -1.40
C PHE A 137 5.07 12.06 -2.07
N ASP A 138 5.05 12.06 -3.40
CA ASP A 138 4.62 13.19 -4.22
C ASP A 138 3.13 13.03 -4.53
N LYS A 139 2.32 14.06 -4.21
CA LYS A 139 0.88 14.01 -4.41
C LYS A 139 0.47 13.96 -5.89
N LYS A 140 1.34 14.41 -6.80
CA LYS A 140 1.11 14.35 -8.25
C LYS A 140 1.20 12.93 -8.81
N LEU A 141 1.85 12.01 -8.09
CA LEU A 141 2.01 10.60 -8.46
C LEU A 141 0.94 9.70 -7.79
N ASN A 142 -0.27 10.22 -7.58
CA ASN A 142 -1.39 9.41 -7.10
C ASN A 142 -1.82 8.38 -8.15
N LEU A 143 -2.37 7.25 -7.70
CA LEU A 143 -2.79 6.14 -8.56
C LEU A 143 -4.20 6.29 -9.14
N THR A 144 -4.99 7.25 -8.67
CA THR A 144 -6.44 7.38 -8.96
C THR A 144 -6.82 8.82 -9.11
#